data_AF-A0A354T520-F1
#
_entry.id   AF-A0A354T520-F1
#
_cell.length_a   1.000
_cell.length_b   1.000
_cell.length_c   1.000
_cell.angle_alpha   90.00
_cell.angle_beta   90.00
_cell.angle_gamma   90.00
#
_symmetry.space_group_name_H-M   'P 1'
#
loop_
_entity.id
_entity.type
_entity.pdbx_description
1 polymer ?
#
loop_
_entity_poly.entity_id
_entity_poly.type
_entity_poly.pdbx_seq_one_letter_code
_entity_poly.pdbx_strand_id
1 'polypeptide(L)'
;MHDSFCALISSGQFTEEAITPELEAEFYDILDSCLSQSPPILLRTNDGLHLAAARRANESEVVSTDKGLRKAALFLGFTVFPAP
;
A
#
# COMPACT_ATOMS: atom_id res chain seq x y z
N MET A 1 -19.77 10.09 16.90
CA MET A 1 -20.44 9.22 15.94
C MET A 1 -19.47 9.09 14.79
N HIS A 2 -18.89 7.92 14.54
CA HIS A 2 -18.04 7.77 13.35
C HIS A 2 -18.97 7.92 12.15
N ASP A 3 -18.64 8.83 11.23
CA ASP A 3 -19.26 8.82 9.92
C ASP A 3 -19.06 7.41 9.34
N SER A 4 -20.10 6.87 8.71
CA SER A 4 -19.96 5.60 7.99
C SER A 4 -18.83 5.75 6.97
N PHE A 5 -17.98 4.75 6.83
CA PHE A 5 -16.88 4.77 5.86
C PHE A 5 -17.36 5.15 4.44
N CYS A 6 -18.56 4.68 4.06
CA CYS A 6 -19.19 5.06 2.79
C CYS A 6 -19.51 6.56 2.68
N ALA A 7 -19.87 7.21 3.79
CA ALA A 7 -20.09 8.66 3.81
C ALA A 7 -18.77 9.42 3.60
N LEU A 8 -17.67 8.93 4.17
CA LEU A 8 -16.35 9.53 3.99
C LEU A 8 -15.87 9.41 2.54
N ILE A 9 -16.09 8.25 1.90
CA ILE A 9 -15.86 8.07 0.45
C ILE A 9 -16.77 9.02 -0.35
N SER A 10 -18.06 9.05 -0.04
CA SER A 10 -19.04 9.88 -0.78
C SER A 10 -18.76 11.38 -0.63
N SER A 11 -18.16 11.80 0.48
CA SER A 11 -17.72 13.17 0.72
C SER A 11 -16.39 13.52 0.05
N GLY A 12 -15.69 12.54 -0.53
CA GLY A 12 -14.37 12.71 -1.13
C GLY A 12 -13.23 12.83 -0.12
N GLN A 13 -13.47 12.58 1.18
CA GLN A 13 -12.41 12.53 2.18
C GLN A 13 -11.51 11.29 2.04
N PHE A 14 -12.07 10.20 1.51
CA PHE A 14 -11.32 9.03 1.10
C PHE A 14 -11.60 8.71 -0.37
N THR A 15 -10.58 8.22 -1.06
CA THR A 15 -10.70 7.65 -2.40
C THR A 15 -10.43 6.17 -2.30
N GLU A 16 -11.31 5.36 -2.90
CA GLU A 16 -11.12 3.92 -3.01
C GLU A 16 -10.40 3.61 -4.33
N GLU A 17 -9.25 2.94 -4.23
CA GLU A 17 -8.57 2.40 -5.39
C GLU A 17 -9.13 1.00 -5.70
N ALA A 18 -9.79 0.88 -6.86
CA ALA A 18 -10.33 -0.39 -7.32
C ALA A 18 -9.21 -1.34 -7.73
N ILE A 19 -9.40 -2.65 -7.48
CA ILE A 19 -8.51 -3.67 -8.02
C ILE A 19 -8.81 -3.81 -9.51
N THR A 20 -7.92 -3.26 -10.32
CA THR A 20 -7.95 -3.38 -11.79
C THR A 20 -6.77 -4.23 -12.27
N PRO A 21 -6.77 -4.70 -13.53
CA PRO A 21 -5.63 -5.39 -14.10
C PRO A 21 -4.32 -4.59 -14.03
N GLU A 22 -4.38 -3.26 -14.10
CA GLU A 22 -3.23 -2.38 -13.98
C GLU A 22 -2.70 -2.33 -12.53
N LEU A 23 -3.59 -2.34 -11.54
CA LEU A 23 -3.20 -2.45 -10.13
C LEU A 23 -2.59 -3.83 -9.84
N GLU A 24 -3.15 -4.90 -10.42
CA GLU A 24 -2.59 -6.25 -10.30
C GLU A 24 -1.19 -6.33 -10.92
N ALA A 25 -0.95 -5.69 -12.06
CA ALA A 25 0.37 -5.61 -12.65
C ALA A 25 1.38 -4.91 -11.71
N GLU A 26 0.98 -3.78 -11.11
CA GLU A 26 1.80 -3.07 -10.13
C GLU A 26 2.07 -3.93 -8.88
N PHE A 27 1.08 -4.73 -8.44
CA PHE A 27 1.25 -5.69 -7.35
C PHE A 27 2.33 -6.73 -7.67
N TYR A 28 2.32 -7.31 -8.88
CA TYR A 28 3.35 -8.28 -9.28
C TYR A 28 4.74 -7.64 -9.40
N ASP A 29 4.84 -6.43 -9.94
CA ASP A 29 6.11 -5.69 -10.01
C ASP A 29 6.70 -5.42 -8.62
N ILE A 30 5.84 -5.07 -7.64
CA ILE A 30 6.23 -4.92 -6.24
C ILE A 30 6.66 -6.25 -5.64
N LEU A 31 5.91 -7.33 -5.88
CA LEU A 31 6.21 -8.66 -5.37
C LEU A 31 7.58 -9.13 -5.85
N ASP A 32 7.87 -9.01 -7.14
CA ASP A 32 9.16 -9.37 -7.75
C ASP A 32 10.30 -8.54 -7.15
N SER A 33 10.08 -7.22 -6.99
CA SER A 33 11.07 -6.32 -6.37
C SER A 33 11.41 -6.75 -4.93
N CYS A 34 10.41 -7.11 -4.14
CA CYS A 34 10.60 -7.54 -2.75
C CYS A 34 11.22 -8.94 -2.62
N LEU A 35 10.84 -9.88 -3.48
CA LEU A 35 11.40 -11.24 -3.48
C LEU A 35 12.85 -11.28 -4.01
N SER A 36 13.25 -10.32 -4.84
CA SER A 36 14.64 -10.19 -5.33
C SER A 36 15.65 -9.76 -4.25
N GLN A 37 15.18 -9.28 -3.09
CA GLN A 37 16.06 -8.84 -1.99
C GLN A 37 16.76 -10.03 -1.31
N SER A 38 17.92 -9.76 -0.71
CA SER A 38 18.65 -10.74 0.11
C SER A 38 18.94 -10.17 1.51
N PRO A 39 18.23 -10.62 2.56
CA PRO A 39 17.15 -11.62 2.56
C PRO A 39 15.85 -11.09 1.91
N PRO A 40 14.99 -11.97 1.37
CA PRO A 40 13.73 -11.54 0.75
C PRO A 40 12.84 -10.77 1.71
N ILE A 41 12.11 -9.78 1.18
CA ILE A 41 11.04 -9.10 1.90
C ILE A 41 9.74 -9.86 1.61
N LEU A 42 9.23 -10.61 2.59
CA LEU A 42 8.00 -11.36 2.45
C LEU A 42 6.79 -10.42 2.60
N LEU A 43 5.96 -10.34 1.56
CA LEU A 43 4.72 -9.59 1.52
C LEU A 43 3.52 -10.53 1.56
N ARG A 44 2.53 -10.23 2.39
CA ARG A 44 1.20 -10.85 2.25
C ARG A 44 0.49 -10.20 1.07
N THR A 45 -0.39 -10.93 0.40
CA THR A 45 -1.16 -10.42 -0.75
C THR A 45 -1.80 -9.06 -0.48
N ASN A 46 -2.45 -8.89 0.68
CA ASN A 46 -3.10 -7.63 1.01
C ASN A 46 -2.10 -6.47 1.22
N ASP A 47 -0.93 -6.74 1.80
CA ASP A 47 0.11 -5.71 1.96
C ASP A 47 0.61 -5.24 0.58
N GLY A 48 0.81 -6.17 -0.35
CA GLY A 48 1.22 -5.85 -1.72
C GLY A 48 0.16 -5.03 -2.47
N LEU A 49 -1.11 -5.40 -2.35
CA LEU A 49 -2.23 -4.65 -2.96
C LEU A 49 -2.32 -3.22 -2.41
N HIS A 50 -2.13 -3.02 -1.10
CA HIS A 50 -2.11 -1.68 -0.51
C HIS A 50 -0.95 -0.83 -1.03
N LEU A 51 0.24 -1.42 -1.22
CA LEU A 51 1.40 -0.71 -1.77
C LEU A 51 1.22 -0.38 -3.26
N ALA A 52 0.61 -1.29 -4.02
CA ALA A 52 0.25 -1.06 -5.42
C ALA A 52 -0.75 0.08 -5.55
N ALA A 53 -1.81 0.08 -4.73
CA ALA A 53 -2.79 1.17 -4.66
C ALA A 53 -2.11 2.51 -4.33
N ALA A 54 -1.28 2.56 -3.29
CA ALA A 54 -0.57 3.78 -2.89
C ALA A 54 0.32 4.32 -4.02
N ARG A 55 1.06 3.44 -4.72
CA ARG A 55 1.91 3.84 -5.83
C ARG A 55 1.10 4.36 -7.02
N ARG A 56 0.00 3.67 -7.38
CA ARG A 56 -0.91 4.07 -8.47
C ARG A 56 -1.58 5.42 -8.22
N ALA A 57 -1.92 5.70 -6.96
CA ALA A 57 -2.45 6.97 -6.50
C ALA A 57 -1.38 8.09 -6.42
N ASN A 58 -0.11 7.79 -6.72
CA ASN A 58 1.04 8.70 -6.54
C ASN A 58 1.21 9.19 -5.10
N GLU A 59 0.82 8.36 -4.13
CA GLU A 59 1.03 8.65 -2.72
C GLU A 59 2.51 8.48 -2.35
N SER A 60 2.93 9.24 -1.34
CA SER A 60 4.32 9.21 -0.84
C SER A 60 4.45 8.64 0.57
N GLU A 61 3.34 8.52 1.30
CA GLU A 61 3.31 8.04 2.68
C GLU A 61 2.35 6.86 2.85
N VAL A 62 2.78 5.86 3.63
CA VAL A 62 1.92 4.75 4.05
C VAL A 62 1.66 4.83 5.55
N VAL A 63 0.39 4.91 5.92
CA VAL A 63 -0.04 4.85 7.32
C VAL A 63 -0.27 3.40 7.72
N SER A 64 0.58 2.85 8.59
CA SER A 64 0.41 1.48 9.09
C SER A 64 1.16 1.23 10.39
N THR A 65 0.64 0.32 11.22
CA THR A 65 1.33 -0.25 12.39
C THR A 65 1.91 -1.64 12.12
N ASP A 66 1.63 -2.23 10.95
CA ASP A 66 2.13 -3.55 10.58
C ASP A 66 3.62 -3.48 10.18
N LYS A 67 4.47 -4.23 10.88
CA LYS A 67 5.92 -4.18 10.68
C LYS A 67 6.35 -4.68 9.29
N GLY A 68 5.62 -5.63 8.72
CA GLY A 68 5.92 -6.20 7.40
C GLY A 68 5.61 -5.20 6.29
N LEU A 69 4.40 -4.65 6.30
CA LEU A 69 3.97 -3.61 5.36
C LEU A 69 4.88 -2.39 5.44
N ARG A 70 5.21 -1.91 6.66
CA ARG A 70 6.13 -0.78 6.85
C ARG A 70 7.52 -1.04 6.29
N LYS A 71 8.07 -2.25 6.49
CA LYS A 71 9.39 -2.62 5.94
C LYS A 71 9.37 -2.59 4.42
N ALA A 72 8.33 -3.16 3.79
CA ALA A 72 8.17 -3.14 2.34
C ALA A 72 7.96 -1.71 1.81
N ALA A 73 7.11 -0.92 2.46
CA ALA A 73 6.87 0.48 2.10
C ALA A 73 8.16 1.30 2.06
N LEU A 74 8.98 1.22 3.12
CA LEU A 74 10.29 1.89 3.19
C LEU A 74 11.23 1.42 2.07
N PHE A 75 11.27 0.13 1.78
CA PHE A 75 12.07 -0.42 0.68
C PHE A 75 11.64 0.14 -0.69
N LEU A 76 10.33 0.32 -0.91
CA LEU A 76 9.77 0.86 -2.15
C LEU A 76 9.86 2.40 -2.25
N GLY A 77 10.41 3.08 -1.23
CA GLY A 77 10.63 4.53 -1.24
C GLY A 77 9.50 5.37 -0.61
N PHE A 78 8.51 4.75 0.03
CA PHE A 78 7.49 5.48 0.78
C PHE A 78 8.04 5.95 2.13
N THR A 79 7.54 7.09 2.64
CA THR A 79 7.58 7.36 4.08
C THR A 79 6.53 6.52 4.80
N VAL A 80 6.69 6.32 6.11
CA VAL A 80 5.71 5.59 6.91
C VAL A 80 5.29 6.40 8.13
N PHE A 81 3.99 6.44 8.40
CA PHE A 81 3.44 7.02 9.62
C PHE A 81 2.82 5.93 10.52
N PRO A 82 3.03 5.97 11.85
CA PRO A 82 3.94 6.89 12.56
C PRO A 82 5.39 6.67 12.13
N ALA A 83 6.25 7.68 12.28
CA ALA A 83 7.67 7.56 11.95
C ALA A 83 8.34 6.42 12.76
N PRO A 84 9.39 5.76 12.22
CA PRO A 84 10.07 4.63 12.86
C PRO A 84 10.62 4.93 14.25
#